data_AF-A0A7W3N3S1-F1
#
_entry.id   AF-A0A7W3N3S1-F1
#
_cell.length_a   1.000
_cell.length_b   1.000
_cell.length_c   1.000
_cell.angle_alpha   90.00
_cell.angle_beta   90.00
_cell.angle_gamma   90.00
#
_symmetry.space_group_name_H-M   'P 1'
#
loop_
_entity.id
_entity.type
_entity.pdbx_description
1 polymer ?
#
loop_
_entity_poly.entity_id
_entity_poly.type
_entity_poly.pdbx_seq_one_letter_code
_entity_poly.pdbx_strand_id
1 'polypeptide(L)'
;MTSPGNTIPSAGTFFVGIDIEPGRYRCEDGRGGWWVRFTGPGGGEPVGSWPLPDGPTEVEIEPTDFAFETRTRTSWRMVEPAAAPGRRRAEPSPVADPTLRAELDRIVARHRLPVRLTPALAVLVCVLGVPAFGPAWLMFTAPVGLTAAFGAQLSDDLRRARALGRRRDRYLLPEDFDEEARALLVRAQEAVRAVLGSAVHREGLLDSADNALTLPQQEWEIAQVLARQSSLRRRERRFAESSDVTVPEVAAVLGGQHRKLAASVRAVTRRIEALEHYADRVRAADRALHAHRRLRTLTSAAHEYDDLLAATVRDDLALPAIERLTDQSESLLHRLRAHLSEAADPHDDTPADDRDPG
;
A
#
# COMPACT_ATOMS: atom_id res chain seq x y z
N MET A 1 -2.60 6.00 8.97
CA MET A 1 -1.71 6.40 7.86
C MET A 1 -1.49 5.17 7.00
N THR A 2 -2.03 5.18 5.78
CA THR A 2 -2.20 4.04 4.88
C THR A 2 -0.89 3.68 4.19
N SER A 3 -0.48 2.41 4.27
CA SER A 3 0.65 1.86 3.52
C SER A 3 0.45 2.09 2.01
N PRO A 4 1.47 2.51 1.25
CA PRO A 4 1.37 2.85 -0.17
C PRO A 4 1.00 1.70 -1.15
N GLY A 5 0.70 0.50 -0.68
CA GLY A 5 0.23 -0.63 -1.51
C GLY A 5 -1.23 -1.08 -1.28
N ASN A 6 -1.90 -0.61 -0.21
CA ASN A 6 -3.23 -1.10 0.19
C ASN A 6 -4.38 -0.21 -0.29
N THR A 7 -4.13 0.80 -1.11
CA THR A 7 -5.16 1.72 -1.58
C THR A 7 -4.92 2.08 -3.04
N ILE A 8 -5.92 1.83 -3.89
CA ILE A 8 -5.89 2.18 -5.31
C ILE A 8 -6.71 3.46 -5.49
N PRO A 9 -6.15 4.54 -6.07
CA PRO A 9 -6.91 5.74 -6.39
C PRO A 9 -8.19 5.45 -7.19
N SER A 10 -9.19 6.31 -7.03
CA SER A 10 -10.50 6.12 -7.65
C SER A 10 -10.49 6.21 -9.17
N ALA A 11 -9.41 6.71 -9.78
CA ALA A 11 -9.26 6.71 -11.22
C ALA A 11 -7.80 6.52 -11.62
N GLY A 12 -7.56 5.67 -12.62
CA GLY A 12 -6.25 5.43 -13.17
C GLY A 12 -6.07 3.99 -13.65
N THR A 13 -4.93 3.74 -14.29
CA THR A 13 -4.45 2.39 -14.60
C THR A 13 -3.28 2.10 -13.67
N PHE A 14 -3.21 0.88 -13.16
CA PHE A 14 -2.25 0.46 -12.15
C PHE A 14 -1.70 -0.90 -12.55
N PHE A 15 -0.39 -1.03 -12.72
CA PHE A 15 0.25 -2.30 -13.01
C PHE A 15 0.31 -3.16 -11.76
N VAL A 16 -0.14 -4.40 -11.86
CA VAL A 16 -0.20 -5.31 -10.72
C VAL A 16 1.20 -5.81 -10.39
N GLY A 17 1.58 -5.73 -9.11
CA GLY A 17 2.93 -6.02 -8.63
C GLY A 17 3.92 -4.85 -8.76
N ILE A 18 3.53 -3.75 -9.41
CA ILE A 18 4.32 -2.51 -9.52
C ILE A 18 3.61 -1.37 -8.78
N ASP A 19 2.45 -0.95 -9.27
CA ASP A 19 1.69 0.19 -8.75
C ASP A 19 0.76 -0.24 -7.61
N ILE A 20 0.27 -1.47 -7.64
CA ILE A 20 -0.67 -2.04 -6.67
C ILE A 20 -0.30 -3.49 -6.36
N GLU A 21 -0.53 -3.91 -5.12
CA GLU A 21 -0.33 -5.30 -4.73
C GLU A 21 -1.52 -6.18 -5.19
N PRO A 22 -1.31 -7.43 -5.59
CA PRO A 22 -2.41 -8.34 -5.86
C PRO A 22 -3.19 -8.66 -4.58
N GLY A 23 -4.51 -8.81 -4.71
CA GLY A 23 -5.41 -9.05 -3.58
C GLY A 23 -6.85 -8.65 -3.86
N ARG A 24 -7.69 -8.78 -2.84
CA ARG A 24 -9.09 -8.38 -2.86
C ARG A 24 -9.20 -6.93 -2.41
N TYR A 25 -9.78 -6.10 -3.27
CA TYR A 25 -9.99 -4.67 -3.06
C TYR A 25 -11.47 -4.33 -3.02
N ARG A 26 -11.83 -3.35 -2.19
CA ARG A 26 -13.20 -2.85 -2.02
C ARG A 26 -13.27 -1.35 -2.25
N CYS A 27 -14.21 -0.94 -3.07
CA CYS A 27 -14.64 0.44 -3.26
C CYS A 27 -15.96 0.65 -2.53
N GLU A 28 -16.11 1.73 -1.76
CA GLU A 28 -17.33 1.99 -0.98
C GLU A 28 -18.47 2.56 -1.83
N ASP A 29 -18.15 3.27 -2.93
CA ASP A 29 -19.15 3.84 -3.84
C ASP A 29 -18.77 3.57 -5.30
N GLY A 30 -19.33 2.47 -5.81
CA GLY A 30 -19.19 2.05 -7.19
C GLY A 30 -20.10 2.80 -8.17
N ARG A 31 -21.14 3.52 -7.72
CA ARG A 31 -22.28 3.96 -8.57
C ARG A 31 -21.83 4.53 -9.92
N GLY A 32 -22.19 3.88 -11.03
CA GLY A 32 -21.89 4.36 -12.39
C GLY A 32 -20.41 4.43 -12.75
N GLY A 33 -19.53 3.90 -11.89
CA GLY A 33 -18.12 3.67 -12.16
C GLY A 33 -17.89 2.33 -12.88
N TRP A 34 -16.62 1.99 -13.04
CA TRP A 34 -16.17 0.73 -13.63
C TRP A 34 -14.77 0.36 -13.18
N TRP A 35 -14.44 -0.90 -13.43
CA TRP A 35 -13.08 -1.41 -13.39
C TRP A 35 -12.85 -2.43 -14.49
N VAL A 36 -11.60 -2.56 -14.91
CA VAL A 36 -11.11 -3.54 -15.88
C VAL A 36 -9.81 -4.12 -15.37
N ARG A 37 -9.71 -5.44 -15.35
CA ARG A 37 -8.50 -6.22 -15.14
C ARG A 37 -8.01 -6.74 -16.47
N PHE A 38 -6.76 -6.47 -16.78
CA PHE A 38 -6.08 -7.07 -17.92
C PHE A 38 -5.50 -8.40 -17.45
N THR A 39 -6.26 -9.47 -17.69
CA THR A 39 -5.95 -10.79 -17.15
C THR A 39 -4.79 -11.44 -17.88
N GLY A 40 -4.06 -12.29 -17.16
CA GLY A 40 -3.00 -13.09 -17.71
C GLY A 40 -1.74 -12.29 -18.07
N PRO A 41 -0.64 -13.02 -18.31
CA PRO A 41 0.70 -12.48 -18.36
C PRO A 41 1.00 -11.83 -19.72
N GLY A 42 0.08 -11.05 -20.28
CA GLY A 42 0.28 -10.37 -21.56
C GLY A 42 -0.83 -9.41 -21.96
N GLY A 43 -1.76 -9.11 -21.05
CA GLY A 43 -3.00 -8.42 -21.39
C GLY A 43 -3.91 -9.31 -22.23
N GLY A 44 -4.22 -10.49 -21.69
CA GLY A 44 -5.26 -11.39 -22.20
C GLY A 44 -6.64 -10.73 -22.19
N GLU A 45 -7.71 -11.50 -22.32
CA GLU A 45 -9.05 -10.92 -22.41
C GLU A 45 -9.33 -10.03 -21.20
N PRO A 46 -9.64 -8.72 -21.42
CA PRO A 46 -9.91 -7.82 -20.34
C PRO A 46 -11.21 -8.23 -19.65
N VAL A 47 -11.13 -8.50 -18.35
CA VAL A 47 -12.29 -8.80 -17.52
C VAL A 47 -12.66 -7.51 -16.80
N GLY A 48 -13.88 -7.02 -17.00
CA GLY A 48 -14.31 -5.77 -16.40
C GLY A 48 -15.77 -5.81 -15.99
N SER A 49 -16.13 -4.88 -15.12
CA SER A 49 -17.51 -4.69 -14.68
C SER A 49 -17.94 -3.25 -14.93
N TRP A 50 -19.04 -3.11 -15.69
CA TRP A 50 -19.74 -1.86 -15.91
C TRP A 50 -21.22 -2.13 -16.27
N PRO A 51 -22.18 -1.28 -15.84
CA PRO A 51 -22.00 -0.25 -14.83
C PRO A 51 -21.91 -0.89 -13.45
N LEU A 52 -21.08 -0.32 -12.58
CA LEU A 52 -21.06 -0.76 -11.20
C LEU A 52 -22.36 -0.36 -10.49
N PRO A 53 -22.93 -1.27 -9.68
CA PRO A 53 -24.16 -1.01 -8.95
C PRO A 53 -23.95 0.07 -7.89
N ASP A 54 -25.07 0.58 -7.38
CA ASP A 54 -25.06 1.49 -6.25
C ASP A 54 -24.57 0.75 -4.98
N GLY A 55 -23.62 1.37 -4.27
CA GLY A 55 -23.05 0.81 -3.04
C GLY A 55 -21.66 0.19 -3.24
N PRO A 56 -21.22 -0.63 -2.27
CA PRO A 56 -19.87 -1.13 -2.24
C PRO A 56 -19.63 -2.20 -3.31
N THR A 57 -18.49 -2.13 -3.98
CA THR A 57 -18.05 -3.07 -5.02
C THR A 57 -16.72 -3.68 -4.63
N GLU A 58 -16.54 -4.96 -4.85
CA GLU A 58 -15.27 -5.66 -4.65
C GLU A 58 -14.70 -6.17 -5.97
N VAL A 59 -13.37 -6.21 -6.03
CA VAL A 59 -12.62 -6.80 -7.13
C VAL A 59 -11.45 -7.59 -6.56
N GLU A 60 -11.28 -8.81 -7.05
CA GLU A 60 -10.10 -9.63 -6.80
C GLU A 60 -9.09 -9.36 -7.91
N ILE A 61 -7.85 -9.03 -7.57
CA ILE A 61 -6.75 -8.79 -8.51
C ILE A 61 -5.74 -9.91 -8.32
N GLU A 62 -5.56 -10.72 -9.35
CA GLU A 62 -4.70 -11.89 -9.32
C GLU A 62 -3.23 -11.49 -9.46
N PRO A 63 -2.27 -12.24 -8.86
CA PRO A 63 -0.84 -11.99 -9.05
C PRO A 63 -0.37 -12.05 -10.51
N THR A 64 -1.12 -12.75 -11.36
CA THR A 64 -0.85 -12.92 -12.80
C THR A 64 -1.55 -11.88 -13.66
N ASP A 65 -2.36 -11.00 -13.07
CA ASP A 65 -2.93 -9.88 -13.81
C ASP A 65 -1.82 -8.93 -14.23
N PHE A 66 -1.96 -8.35 -15.41
CA PHE A 66 -1.00 -7.39 -15.94
C PHE A 66 -1.25 -5.99 -15.42
N ALA A 67 -2.51 -5.55 -15.42
CA ALA A 67 -2.91 -4.22 -15.00
C ALA A 67 -4.37 -4.18 -14.54
N PHE A 68 -4.67 -3.21 -13.69
CA PHE A 68 -5.98 -2.87 -13.20
C PHE A 68 -6.29 -1.41 -13.56
N GLU A 69 -7.35 -1.18 -14.33
CA GLU A 69 -7.86 0.14 -14.62
C GLU A 69 -9.18 0.36 -13.89
N THR A 70 -9.38 1.54 -13.34
CA THR A 70 -10.62 1.88 -12.66
C THR A 70 -11.02 3.33 -12.85
N ARG A 71 -12.33 3.58 -12.75
CA ARG A 71 -12.92 4.90 -12.54
C ARG A 71 -14.16 4.75 -11.66
N THR A 72 -14.03 5.09 -10.40
CA THR A 72 -15.05 5.07 -9.35
C THR A 72 -15.13 6.46 -8.68
N ARG A 73 -16.10 6.65 -7.78
CA ARG A 73 -16.16 7.90 -6.99
C ARG A 73 -15.20 7.88 -5.80
N THR A 74 -14.99 6.72 -5.21
CA THR A 74 -14.10 6.51 -4.07
C THR A 74 -12.93 5.61 -4.42
N SER A 75 -11.83 5.73 -3.68
CA SER A 75 -10.65 4.87 -3.85
C SER A 75 -10.95 3.43 -3.42
N TRP A 76 -10.25 2.47 -4.00
CA TRP A 76 -10.28 1.10 -3.55
C TRP A 76 -9.37 0.90 -2.35
N ARG A 77 -9.80 0.13 -1.36
CA ARG A 77 -9.00 -0.27 -0.21
C ARG A 77 -8.83 -1.78 -0.22
N MET A 78 -7.61 -2.26 -0.01
CA MET A 78 -7.34 -3.68 0.10
C MET A 78 -8.05 -4.23 1.34
N VAL A 79 -8.89 -5.24 1.13
CA VAL A 79 -9.59 -6.01 2.16
C VAL A 79 -8.75 -7.20 2.58
N GLU A 80 -8.19 -7.90 1.60
CA GLU A 80 -7.41 -9.12 1.81
C GLU A 80 -6.24 -9.16 0.82
N PRO A 81 -4.99 -9.34 1.26
CA PRO A 81 -3.87 -9.56 0.34
C PRO A 81 -4.06 -10.90 -0.38
N ALA A 82 -3.59 -11.01 -1.63
CA ALA A 82 -3.61 -12.31 -2.31
C ALA A 82 -2.88 -13.34 -1.45
N ALA A 83 -3.48 -14.51 -1.24
CA ALA A 83 -2.86 -15.58 -0.47
C ALA A 83 -1.42 -15.78 -0.97
N ALA A 84 -0.44 -15.70 -0.06
CA ALA A 84 0.97 -15.95 -0.41
C ALA A 84 1.01 -17.27 -1.21
N PRO A 85 1.66 -17.32 -2.38
CA PRO A 85 1.58 -18.47 -3.26
C PRO A 85 2.06 -19.73 -2.54
N GLY A 86 1.12 -20.45 -1.93
CA GLY A 86 1.32 -21.74 -1.33
C GLY A 86 1.59 -22.71 -2.48
N ARG A 87 2.82 -23.20 -2.57
CA ARG A 87 3.28 -24.28 -3.46
C ARG A 87 3.36 -24.01 -4.97
N ARG A 88 3.12 -22.80 -5.46
CA ARG A 88 3.55 -22.42 -6.81
C ARG A 88 4.92 -21.75 -6.70
N ARG A 89 5.89 -22.21 -7.51
CA ARG A 89 7.18 -21.51 -7.71
C ARG A 89 6.84 -20.03 -7.86
N ALA A 90 7.41 -19.15 -7.02
CA ALA A 90 7.12 -17.72 -7.10
C ALA A 90 7.36 -17.27 -8.55
N GLU A 91 6.29 -16.98 -9.28
CA GLU A 91 6.41 -16.45 -10.63
C GLU A 91 6.74 -14.97 -10.51
N PRO A 92 7.73 -14.46 -11.28
CA PRO A 92 8.06 -13.05 -11.21
C PRO A 92 6.86 -12.21 -11.63
N SER A 93 6.67 -11.06 -10.98
CA SER A 93 5.65 -10.11 -11.42
C SER A 93 6.03 -9.52 -12.79
N PRO A 94 5.07 -9.15 -13.65
CA PRO A 94 5.36 -8.41 -14.88
C PRO A 94 6.17 -7.15 -14.58
N VAL A 95 7.15 -6.83 -15.44
CA VAL A 95 8.01 -5.64 -15.27
C VAL A 95 7.80 -4.71 -16.45
N ALA A 96 7.55 -3.44 -16.18
CA ALA A 96 7.33 -2.42 -17.20
C ALA A 96 8.37 -1.31 -17.11
N ASP A 97 8.65 -0.66 -18.24
CA ASP A 97 9.44 0.57 -18.28
C ASP A 97 8.76 1.65 -17.40
N PRO A 98 9.46 2.22 -16.40
CA PRO A 98 8.89 3.22 -15.49
C PRO A 98 8.33 4.46 -16.21
N THR A 99 8.85 4.80 -17.38
CA THR A 99 8.41 5.96 -18.19
C THR A 99 7.18 5.65 -19.03
N LEU A 100 6.83 4.37 -19.22
CA LEU A 100 5.68 3.94 -20.02
C LEU A 100 4.36 4.47 -19.46
N ARG A 101 4.22 4.52 -18.12
CA ARG A 101 3.03 5.03 -17.45
C ARG A 101 2.75 6.48 -17.82
N ALA A 102 3.74 7.36 -17.68
CA ALA A 102 3.62 8.78 -18.00
C ALA A 102 3.32 9.04 -19.48
N GLU A 103 3.87 8.22 -20.39
CA GLU A 103 3.60 8.34 -21.82
C GLU A 103 2.19 7.86 -22.18
N LEU A 104 1.73 6.74 -21.62
CA LEU A 104 0.36 6.26 -21.79
C LEU A 104 -0.64 7.30 -21.27
N ASP A 105 -0.40 7.89 -20.10
CA ASP A 105 -1.26 8.92 -19.54
C ASP A 105 -1.32 10.17 -20.44
N ARG A 106 -0.21 10.59 -21.06
CA ARG A 106 -0.20 11.69 -22.04
C ARG A 106 -0.98 11.37 -23.30
N ILE A 107 -0.85 10.15 -23.83
CA ILE A 107 -1.57 9.71 -25.04
C ILE A 107 -3.07 9.72 -24.76
N VAL A 108 -3.49 9.20 -23.61
CA VAL A 108 -4.89 9.19 -23.19
C VAL A 108 -5.40 10.61 -22.92
N ALA A 109 -4.61 11.46 -22.26
CA ALA A 109 -4.97 12.85 -22.00
C ALA A 109 -5.13 13.69 -23.29
N ARG A 110 -4.26 13.48 -24.28
CA ARG A 110 -4.32 14.17 -25.59
C ARG A 110 -5.61 13.81 -26.35
N HIS A 111 -6.14 12.61 -26.15
CA HIS A 111 -7.36 12.16 -26.82
C HIS A 111 -8.65 12.34 -25.98
N ARG A 112 -8.56 12.72 -24.70
CA ARG A 112 -9.73 13.10 -23.87
C ARG A 112 -10.47 14.33 -24.41
N LEU A 113 -9.80 15.25 -25.09
CA LEU A 113 -10.39 16.48 -25.63
C LEU A 113 -11.38 16.22 -26.79
N PRO A 114 -11.01 15.53 -27.88
CA PRO A 114 -11.97 15.24 -28.96
C PRO A 114 -13.08 14.28 -28.51
N VAL A 115 -12.80 13.34 -27.60
CA VAL A 115 -13.76 12.34 -27.13
C VAL A 115 -14.83 12.92 -26.19
N ARG A 116 -14.51 13.96 -25.40
CA ARG A 116 -15.51 14.71 -24.60
C ARG A 116 -16.39 15.61 -25.46
N LEU A 117 -15.88 16.08 -26.60
CA LEU A 117 -16.64 16.91 -27.54
C LEU A 117 -17.68 16.08 -28.31
N THR A 118 -17.43 14.79 -28.61
CA THR A 118 -18.39 13.93 -29.32
C THR A 118 -19.77 13.76 -28.64
N PRO A 119 -19.87 13.40 -27.34
CA PRO A 119 -21.18 13.30 -26.67
C PRO A 119 -21.78 14.68 -26.43
N ALA A 120 -20.97 15.71 -26.16
CA ALA A 120 -21.46 17.08 -25.99
C ALA A 120 -22.06 17.65 -27.29
N LEU A 121 -21.42 17.39 -28.43
CA LEU A 121 -21.91 17.74 -29.76
C LEU A 121 -23.16 16.92 -30.12
N ALA A 122 -23.20 15.63 -29.80
CA ALA A 122 -24.38 14.79 -29.99
C ALA A 122 -25.57 15.31 -29.15
N VAL A 123 -25.35 15.63 -27.87
CA VAL A 123 -26.36 16.24 -26.99
C VAL A 123 -26.79 17.62 -27.51
N LEU A 124 -25.86 18.44 -28.00
CA LEU A 124 -26.16 19.73 -28.62
C LEU A 124 -27.06 19.56 -29.85
N VAL A 125 -26.80 18.58 -30.72
CA VAL A 125 -27.64 18.22 -31.88
C VAL A 125 -29.01 17.68 -31.44
N CYS A 126 -29.07 16.87 -30.37
CA CYS A 126 -30.32 16.41 -29.79
C CYS A 126 -31.20 17.59 -29.33
N VAL A 127 -30.61 18.55 -28.60
CA VAL A 127 -31.31 19.71 -28.03
C VAL A 127 -31.70 20.72 -29.11
N LEU A 128 -30.83 21.01 -30.07
CA LEU A 128 -31.10 21.94 -31.17
C LEU A 128 -32.17 21.44 -32.15
N GLY A 129 -32.39 20.13 -32.26
CA GLY A 129 -33.44 19.57 -33.13
C GLY A 129 -34.85 19.64 -32.54
N VAL A 130 -35.00 19.84 -31.22
CA VAL A 130 -36.30 19.95 -30.53
C VAL A 130 -37.21 21.07 -31.09
N PRO A 131 -36.74 22.31 -31.30
CA PRO A 131 -37.59 23.37 -31.85
C PRO A 131 -38.05 23.11 -33.29
N ALA A 132 -37.29 22.33 -34.08
CA ALA A 132 -37.60 22.06 -35.48
C ALA A 132 -38.49 20.82 -35.68
N PHE A 133 -38.37 19.80 -34.83
CA PHE A 133 -38.98 18.49 -35.04
C PHE A 133 -39.85 17.98 -33.87
N GLY A 134 -39.97 18.78 -32.80
CA GLY A 134 -40.78 18.44 -31.63
C GLY A 134 -40.15 17.35 -30.73
N PRO A 135 -40.88 16.92 -29.67
CA PRO A 135 -40.33 16.01 -28.65
C PRO A 135 -40.04 14.60 -29.16
N ALA A 136 -40.67 14.18 -30.27
CA ALA A 136 -40.42 12.89 -30.90
C ALA A 136 -38.96 12.73 -31.41
N TRP A 137 -38.27 13.83 -31.71
CA TRP A 137 -36.87 13.85 -32.12
C TRP A 137 -35.92 13.24 -31.07
N LEU A 138 -36.21 13.46 -29.79
CA LEU A 138 -35.39 12.95 -28.68
C LEU A 138 -35.45 11.42 -28.59
N MET A 139 -36.59 10.81 -28.97
CA MET A 139 -36.73 9.34 -28.97
C MET A 139 -35.78 8.66 -29.98
N PHE A 140 -35.46 9.34 -31.09
CA PHE A 140 -34.57 8.80 -32.12
C PHE A 140 -33.09 9.13 -31.86
N THR A 141 -32.79 10.30 -31.30
CA THR A 141 -31.41 10.78 -31.15
C THR A 141 -30.78 10.44 -29.80
N ALA A 142 -31.58 10.30 -28.72
CA ALA A 142 -31.06 9.91 -27.40
C ALA A 142 -30.38 8.53 -27.37
N PRO A 143 -30.90 7.47 -28.02
CA PRO A 143 -30.22 6.17 -28.08
C PRO A 143 -28.90 6.23 -28.85
N VAL A 144 -28.84 7.06 -29.90
CA VAL A 144 -27.62 7.27 -30.71
C VAL A 144 -26.57 8.05 -29.92
N GLY A 145 -26.97 9.08 -29.19
CA GLY A 145 -26.08 9.82 -28.28
C GLY A 145 -25.55 8.95 -27.14
N LEU A 146 -26.43 8.10 -26.57
CA LEU A 146 -26.05 7.15 -25.52
C LEU A 146 -25.07 6.09 -26.04
N THR A 147 -25.35 5.49 -27.20
CA THR A 147 -24.45 4.50 -27.83
C THR A 147 -23.15 5.11 -28.34
N ALA A 148 -23.15 6.37 -28.80
CA ALA A 148 -21.93 7.08 -29.19
C ALA A 148 -21.06 7.43 -27.96
N ALA A 149 -21.67 7.88 -26.86
CA ALA A 149 -20.96 8.09 -25.60
C ALA A 149 -20.40 6.77 -25.05
N PHE A 150 -21.19 5.70 -25.12
CA PHE A 150 -20.82 4.37 -24.64
C PHE A 150 -19.75 3.70 -25.51
N GLY A 151 -19.86 3.83 -26.83
CA GLY A 151 -18.91 3.32 -27.81
C GLY A 151 -17.60 4.09 -27.85
N ALA A 152 -17.63 5.41 -27.63
CA ALA A 152 -16.41 6.19 -27.48
C ALA A 152 -15.59 5.72 -26.26
N GLN A 153 -16.28 5.40 -25.15
CA GLN A 153 -15.71 4.88 -23.92
C GLN A 153 -15.11 3.47 -24.10
N LEU A 154 -15.83 2.54 -24.75
CA LEU A 154 -15.29 1.20 -25.08
C LEU A 154 -14.12 1.26 -26.09
N SER A 155 -14.12 2.26 -26.97
CA SER A 155 -13.07 2.41 -28.00
C SER A 155 -11.74 2.88 -27.41
N ASP A 156 -11.76 3.62 -26.30
CA ASP A 156 -10.54 4.07 -25.63
C ASP A 156 -9.76 2.90 -25.04
N ASP A 157 -10.46 1.89 -24.52
CA ASP A 157 -9.86 0.72 -23.88
C ASP A 157 -9.26 -0.24 -24.93
N LEU A 158 -9.96 -0.47 -26.05
CA LEU A 158 -9.40 -1.21 -27.20
C LEU A 158 -8.23 -0.46 -27.84
N ARG A 159 -8.24 0.87 -27.85
CA ARG A 159 -7.13 1.68 -28.36
C ARG A 159 -5.92 1.62 -27.43
N ARG A 160 -6.11 1.64 -26.10
CA ARG A 160 -5.02 1.46 -25.12
C ARG A 160 -4.45 0.05 -25.18
N ALA A 161 -5.28 -1.00 -25.23
CA ALA A 161 -4.82 -2.38 -25.40
C ALA A 161 -4.03 -2.56 -26.72
N ARG A 162 -4.51 -1.97 -27.83
CA ARG A 162 -3.75 -1.94 -29.10
C ARG A 162 -2.47 -1.11 -29.01
N ALA A 163 -2.47 0.02 -28.28
CA ALA A 163 -1.30 0.86 -28.10
C ALA A 163 -0.23 0.19 -27.21
N LEU A 164 -0.66 -0.58 -26.20
CA LEU A 164 0.18 -1.47 -25.39
C LEU A 164 0.72 -2.62 -26.24
N GLY A 165 -0.12 -3.31 -27.00
CA GLY A 165 0.33 -4.37 -27.91
C GLY A 165 1.34 -3.89 -28.97
N ARG A 166 1.25 -2.63 -29.40
CA ARG A 166 2.25 -1.97 -30.26
C ARG A 166 3.57 -1.64 -29.57
N ARG A 167 3.61 -1.66 -28.23
CA ARG A 167 4.76 -1.33 -27.38
C ARG A 167 5.22 -2.53 -26.55
N ARG A 168 5.13 -3.74 -27.11
CA ARG A 168 5.56 -5.00 -26.48
C ARG A 168 7.05 -5.03 -26.12
N ASP A 169 7.83 -4.12 -26.68
CA ASP A 169 9.24 -3.87 -26.35
C ASP A 169 9.44 -3.18 -24.99
N ARG A 170 8.39 -2.64 -24.36
CA ARG A 170 8.46 -1.80 -23.15
C ARG A 170 7.85 -2.42 -21.90
N TYR A 171 7.46 -3.68 -21.98
CA TYR A 171 7.08 -4.49 -20.83
C TYR A 171 7.54 -5.93 -21.03
N LEU A 172 7.79 -6.63 -19.94
CA LEU A 172 8.28 -8.00 -19.91
C LEU A 172 7.40 -8.85 -19.01
N LEU A 173 7.15 -10.06 -19.48
CA LEU A 173 6.18 -10.97 -18.91
C LEU A 173 6.90 -12.24 -18.42
N PRO A 174 6.32 -12.98 -17.45
CA PRO A 174 6.90 -14.23 -16.96
C PRO A 174 7.34 -15.21 -18.07
N GLU A 175 6.66 -15.26 -19.22
CA GLU A 175 6.94 -16.13 -20.36
C GLU A 175 8.19 -15.72 -21.13
N ASP A 176 8.60 -14.46 -21.03
CA ASP A 176 9.81 -13.97 -21.70
C ASP A 176 11.07 -14.56 -21.04
N PHE A 177 10.96 -15.01 -19.79
CA PHE A 177 12.04 -15.54 -18.96
C PHE A 177 12.09 -17.07 -18.94
N ASP A 178 13.30 -17.63 -18.98
CA ASP A 178 13.54 -19.03 -18.62
C ASP A 178 13.53 -19.23 -17.10
N GLU A 179 13.52 -20.47 -16.64
CA GLU A 179 13.41 -20.81 -15.22
C GLU A 179 14.49 -20.17 -14.34
N GLU A 180 15.74 -20.11 -14.83
CA GLU A 180 16.85 -19.51 -14.10
C GLU A 180 16.68 -17.99 -14.01
N ALA A 181 16.29 -17.35 -15.11
CA ALA A 181 16.00 -15.92 -15.15
C ALA A 181 14.82 -15.54 -14.26
N ARG A 182 13.76 -16.37 -14.19
CA ARG A 182 12.62 -16.16 -13.29
C ARG A 182 13.05 -16.13 -11.84
N ALA A 183 13.86 -17.09 -11.40
CA ALA A 183 14.37 -17.14 -10.03
C ALA A 183 15.23 -15.91 -9.68
N LEU A 184 16.07 -15.45 -10.61
CA LEU A 184 16.87 -14.23 -10.41
C LEU A 184 16.00 -12.97 -10.36
N LEU A 185 14.96 -12.89 -11.19
CA LEU A 185 14.05 -11.74 -11.21
C LEU A 185 13.24 -11.64 -9.92
N VAL A 186 12.73 -12.76 -9.40
CA VAL A 186 12.02 -12.80 -8.12
C VAL A 186 12.88 -12.25 -6.99
N ARG A 187 14.15 -12.67 -6.92
CA ARG A 187 15.12 -12.16 -5.92
C ARG A 187 15.31 -10.64 -6.01
N ALA A 188 15.46 -10.12 -7.23
CA ALA A 188 15.57 -8.67 -7.45
C ALA A 188 14.31 -7.93 -6.99
N GLN A 189 13.14 -8.45 -7.35
CA GLN A 189 11.84 -7.89 -6.96
C GLN A 189 11.63 -7.91 -5.44
N GLU A 190 12.00 -9.00 -4.77
CA GLU A 190 11.94 -9.09 -3.32
C GLU A 190 12.86 -8.08 -2.63
N ALA A 191 14.07 -7.87 -3.16
CA ALA A 191 14.97 -6.85 -2.65
C ALA A 191 14.40 -5.44 -2.81
N VAL A 192 13.86 -5.11 -4.00
CA VAL A 192 13.24 -3.80 -4.27
C VAL A 192 12.02 -3.58 -3.38
N ARG A 193 11.11 -4.55 -3.28
CA ARG A 193 9.92 -4.49 -2.40
C ARG A 193 10.32 -4.32 -0.94
N ALA A 194 11.36 -5.00 -0.48
CA ALA A 194 11.83 -4.87 0.90
C ALA A 194 12.35 -3.46 1.22
N VAL A 195 13.00 -2.80 0.26
CA VAL A 195 13.45 -1.41 0.44
C VAL A 195 12.27 -0.44 0.41
N LEU A 196 11.43 -0.49 -0.62
CA LEU A 196 10.31 0.44 -0.79
C LEU A 196 9.24 0.26 0.30
N GLY A 197 9.06 -0.95 0.81
CA GLY A 197 8.14 -1.26 1.91
C GLY A 197 8.67 -0.92 3.32
N SER A 198 9.94 -0.55 3.44
CA SER A 198 10.58 -0.29 4.75
C SER A 198 9.99 0.93 5.47
N ALA A 199 10.00 0.89 6.80
CA ALA A 199 9.53 2.03 7.60
C ALA A 199 10.43 3.26 7.41
N VAL A 200 11.75 3.04 7.34
CA VAL A 200 12.75 4.07 7.10
C VAL A 200 12.53 4.77 5.74
N HIS A 201 12.16 4.03 4.68
CA HIS A 201 11.82 4.64 3.39
C HIS A 201 10.53 5.47 3.46
N ARG A 202 9.46 4.93 4.05
CA ARG A 202 8.17 5.63 4.17
C ARG A 202 8.24 6.91 5.00
N GLU A 203 9.16 6.97 5.95
CA GLU A 203 9.38 8.13 6.81
C GLU A 203 10.34 9.16 6.20
N GLY A 204 10.86 8.91 4.99
CA GLY A 204 11.78 9.81 4.31
C GLY A 204 13.15 9.91 4.98
N LEU A 205 13.53 8.91 5.79
CA LEU A 205 14.86 8.82 6.42
C LEU A 205 15.94 8.32 5.45
N LEU A 206 15.52 7.71 4.34
CA LEU A 206 16.33 7.50 3.14
C LEU A 206 15.92 8.52 2.09
N ASP A 207 16.77 8.74 1.08
CA ASP A 207 16.41 9.53 -0.10
C ASP A 207 15.26 8.81 -0.85
N SER A 208 14.03 9.10 -0.43
CA SER A 208 12.84 8.40 -0.88
C SER A 208 12.49 8.77 -2.32
N ALA A 209 12.81 9.99 -2.73
CA ALA A 209 12.61 10.47 -4.09
C ALA A 209 13.56 9.77 -5.07
N ASP A 210 14.85 9.65 -4.74
CA ASP A 210 15.80 8.92 -5.57
C ASP A 210 15.46 7.43 -5.62
N ASN A 211 15.18 6.80 -4.47
CA ASN A 211 14.85 5.37 -4.42
C ASN A 211 13.57 5.02 -5.20
N ALA A 212 12.55 5.87 -5.16
CA ALA A 212 11.29 5.65 -5.88
C ALA A 212 11.44 5.72 -7.41
N LEU A 213 12.50 6.35 -7.91
CA LEU A 213 12.81 6.44 -9.34
C LEU A 213 13.86 5.41 -9.75
N THR A 214 14.94 5.32 -8.97
CA THR A 214 16.11 4.52 -9.29
C THR A 214 15.82 3.03 -9.15
N LEU A 215 15.15 2.57 -8.08
CA LEU A 215 14.93 1.14 -7.87
C LEU A 215 14.04 0.50 -8.95
N PRO A 216 12.89 1.09 -9.35
CA PRO A 216 12.11 0.57 -10.47
C PRO A 216 12.88 0.57 -11.80
N GLN A 217 13.73 1.59 -12.03
CA GLN A 217 14.60 1.63 -13.20
C GLN A 217 15.65 0.50 -13.18
N GLN A 218 16.26 0.22 -12.02
CA GLN A 218 17.20 -0.90 -11.87
C GLN A 218 16.51 -2.25 -12.13
N GLU A 219 15.30 -2.44 -11.62
CA GLU A 219 14.49 -3.65 -11.86
C GLU A 219 14.21 -3.85 -13.35
N TRP A 220 13.76 -2.81 -14.05
CA TRP A 220 13.50 -2.84 -15.49
C TRP A 220 14.75 -3.20 -16.31
N GLU A 221 15.90 -2.61 -15.99
CA GLU A 221 17.15 -2.93 -16.68
C GLU A 221 17.62 -4.36 -16.43
N ILE A 222 17.48 -4.86 -15.20
CA ILE A 222 17.79 -6.26 -14.87
C ILE A 222 16.86 -7.20 -15.65
N ALA A 223 15.56 -6.92 -15.66
CA ALA A 223 14.57 -7.69 -16.38
C ALA A 223 14.88 -7.74 -17.89
N GLN A 224 15.23 -6.62 -18.52
CA GLN A 224 15.61 -6.60 -19.93
C GLN A 224 16.83 -7.50 -20.24
N VAL A 225 17.85 -7.48 -19.39
CA VAL A 225 19.03 -8.32 -19.60
C VAL A 225 18.67 -9.80 -19.40
N LEU A 226 17.90 -10.14 -18.36
CA LEU A 226 17.44 -11.51 -18.09
C LEU A 226 16.55 -12.07 -19.22
N ALA A 227 15.64 -11.25 -19.77
CA ALA A 227 14.82 -11.63 -20.92
C ALA A 227 15.69 -11.87 -22.18
N ARG A 228 16.69 -11.01 -22.41
CA ARG A 228 17.65 -11.19 -23.51
C ARG A 228 18.47 -12.47 -23.34
N GLN A 229 18.99 -12.75 -22.15
CA GLN A 229 19.71 -13.99 -21.84
C GLN A 229 18.83 -15.22 -22.07
N SER A 230 17.58 -15.18 -21.62
CA SER A 230 16.59 -16.24 -21.84
C SER A 230 16.34 -16.48 -23.33
N SER A 231 16.19 -15.41 -24.12
CA SER A 231 16.00 -15.52 -25.57
C SER A 231 17.22 -16.14 -26.28
N LEU A 232 18.44 -15.78 -25.85
CA LEU A 232 19.68 -16.34 -26.37
C LEU A 232 19.80 -17.83 -26.04
N ARG A 233 19.52 -18.22 -24.79
CA ARG A 233 19.53 -19.63 -24.38
C ARG A 233 18.49 -20.47 -25.14
N ARG A 234 17.29 -19.93 -25.35
CA ARG A 234 16.27 -20.59 -26.19
C ARG A 234 16.75 -20.79 -27.62
N ARG A 235 17.45 -19.79 -28.19
CA ARG A 235 18.02 -19.86 -29.53
C ARG A 235 19.15 -20.89 -29.62
N GLU A 236 20.07 -20.91 -28.64
CA GLU A 236 21.16 -21.89 -28.56
C GLU A 236 20.63 -23.32 -28.44
N ARG A 237 19.61 -23.58 -27.60
CA ARG A 237 18.96 -24.90 -27.50
C ARG A 237 18.37 -25.36 -28.83
N ARG A 238 17.65 -24.47 -29.52
CA ARG A 238 17.08 -24.77 -30.85
C ARG A 238 18.15 -25.11 -31.89
N PHE A 239 19.29 -24.42 -31.86
CA PHE A 239 20.42 -24.75 -32.73
C PHE A 239 21.11 -26.06 -32.33
N ALA A 240 21.16 -26.38 -31.04
CA ALA A 240 21.73 -27.63 -30.56
C ALA A 240 20.89 -28.86 -30.97
N GLU A 241 19.57 -28.67 -31.05
CA GLU A 241 18.61 -29.69 -31.51
C GLU A 241 18.66 -29.92 -33.02
N SER A 242 19.13 -28.94 -33.82
CA SER A 242 19.43 -29.14 -35.24
C SER A 242 20.78 -29.85 -35.40
N SER A 243 20.85 -30.90 -36.23
CA SER A 243 21.99 -31.82 -36.44
C SER A 243 23.32 -31.20 -36.94
N ASP A 244 23.49 -29.88 -36.89
CA ASP A 244 24.58 -29.08 -37.47
C ASP A 244 25.75 -28.84 -36.49
N VAL A 245 25.68 -29.37 -35.26
CA VAL A 245 26.66 -29.18 -34.17
C VAL A 245 27.92 -30.04 -34.32
N THR A 246 27.96 -30.98 -35.26
CA THR A 246 29.08 -31.91 -35.46
C THR A 246 30.33 -31.26 -36.07
N VAL A 247 30.23 -30.03 -36.58
CA VAL A 247 31.37 -29.30 -37.19
C VAL A 247 32.21 -28.62 -36.09
N PRO A 248 33.52 -28.93 -35.96
CA PRO A 248 34.39 -28.38 -34.90
C PRO A 248 34.47 -26.85 -34.88
N GLU A 249 34.45 -26.20 -36.05
CA GLU A 249 34.49 -24.75 -36.19
C GLU A 249 33.21 -24.10 -35.61
N VAL A 250 32.04 -24.72 -35.85
CA VAL A 250 30.75 -24.28 -35.28
C VAL A 250 30.76 -24.45 -33.76
N ALA A 251 31.28 -25.57 -33.26
CA ALA A 251 31.42 -25.81 -31.83
C ALA A 251 32.34 -24.77 -31.15
N ALA A 252 33.45 -24.38 -31.78
CA ALA A 252 34.36 -23.36 -31.26
C ALA A 252 33.70 -21.97 -31.17
N VAL A 253 32.95 -21.57 -32.21
CA VAL A 253 32.19 -20.32 -32.22
C VAL A 253 31.12 -20.32 -31.12
N LEU A 254 30.35 -21.41 -30.99
CA LEU A 254 29.35 -21.56 -29.93
C LEU A 254 29.98 -21.49 -28.54
N GLY A 255 31.12 -22.14 -28.32
CA GLY A 255 31.86 -22.04 -27.05
C GLY A 255 32.26 -20.61 -26.68
N GLY A 256 32.62 -19.79 -27.67
CA GLY A 256 32.86 -18.35 -27.48
C GLY A 256 31.61 -17.58 -27.04
N GLN A 257 30.46 -17.88 -27.63
CA GLN A 257 29.19 -17.24 -27.32
C GLN A 257 28.68 -17.62 -25.92
N HIS A 258 28.78 -18.89 -25.53
CA HIS A 258 28.44 -19.37 -24.20
C HIS A 258 29.28 -18.68 -23.11
N ARG A 259 30.59 -18.46 -23.34
CA ARG A 259 31.43 -17.71 -22.40
C ARG A 259 30.99 -16.26 -22.21
N LYS A 260 30.59 -15.59 -23.30
CA LYS A 260 30.06 -14.21 -23.24
C LYS A 260 28.73 -14.18 -22.48
N LEU A 261 27.84 -15.13 -22.75
CA LEU A 261 26.57 -15.26 -22.05
C LEU A 261 26.79 -15.51 -20.54
N ALA A 262 27.68 -16.44 -20.19
CA ALA A 262 28.02 -16.72 -18.79
C ALA A 262 28.68 -15.53 -18.08
N ALA A 263 29.44 -14.69 -18.79
CA ALA A 263 29.94 -13.43 -18.25
C ALA A 263 28.81 -12.42 -17.99
N SER A 264 27.85 -12.33 -18.91
CA SER A 264 26.65 -11.50 -18.76
C SER A 264 25.80 -11.94 -17.56
N VAL A 265 25.53 -13.24 -17.41
CA VAL A 265 24.77 -13.79 -16.28
C VAL A 265 25.45 -13.42 -14.96
N ARG A 266 26.75 -13.68 -14.82
CA ARG A 266 27.50 -13.31 -13.61
C ARG A 266 27.47 -11.82 -13.28
N ALA A 267 27.48 -10.96 -14.30
CA ALA A 267 27.40 -9.51 -14.09
C ALA A 267 26.01 -9.10 -13.55
N VAL A 268 24.93 -9.65 -14.10
CA VAL A 268 23.57 -9.40 -13.61
C VAL A 268 23.38 -9.98 -12.21
N THR A 269 23.86 -11.19 -11.94
CA THR A 269 23.78 -11.80 -10.60
C THR A 269 24.46 -10.91 -9.55
N ARG A 270 25.66 -10.37 -9.84
CA ARG A 270 26.33 -9.42 -8.92
C ARG A 270 25.52 -8.13 -8.68
N ARG A 271 24.81 -7.64 -9.70
CA ARG A 271 23.93 -6.47 -9.56
C ARG A 271 22.75 -6.79 -8.64
N ILE A 272 22.16 -7.98 -8.77
CA ILE A 272 21.08 -8.45 -7.89
C ILE A 272 21.60 -8.64 -6.45
N GLU A 273 22.76 -9.25 -6.26
CA GLU A 273 23.40 -9.40 -4.94
C GLU A 273 23.66 -8.04 -4.27
N ALA A 274 24.04 -7.02 -5.06
CA ALA A 274 24.19 -5.66 -4.54
C ALA A 274 22.85 -5.05 -4.08
N LEU A 275 21.75 -5.31 -4.81
CA LEU A 275 20.40 -4.89 -4.40
C LEU A 275 19.94 -5.62 -3.13
N GLU A 276 20.20 -6.92 -3.03
CA GLU A 276 19.90 -7.72 -1.83
C GLU A 276 20.68 -7.21 -0.61
N HIS A 277 21.97 -6.94 -0.78
CA HIS A 277 22.81 -6.38 0.28
C HIS A 277 22.34 -4.99 0.72
N TYR A 278 21.86 -4.18 -0.22
CA TYR A 278 21.22 -2.90 0.10
C TYR A 278 19.92 -3.10 0.89
N ALA A 279 19.05 -4.02 0.46
CA ALA A 279 17.82 -4.37 1.17
C ALA A 279 18.10 -4.86 2.61
N ASP A 280 19.15 -5.65 2.82
CA ASP A 280 19.55 -6.11 4.16
C ASP A 280 20.02 -4.97 5.07
N ARG A 281 20.75 -3.99 4.52
CA ARG A 281 21.09 -2.77 5.27
C ARG A 281 19.85 -1.96 5.63
N VAL A 282 18.89 -1.84 4.73
CA VAL A 282 17.62 -1.15 5.00
C VAL A 282 16.82 -1.88 6.09
N ARG A 283 16.75 -3.22 6.05
CA ARG A 283 16.13 -4.03 7.13
C ARG A 283 16.83 -3.85 8.48
N ALA A 284 18.16 -3.72 8.48
CA ALA A 284 18.90 -3.42 9.71
C ALA A 284 18.57 -2.01 10.24
N ALA A 285 18.45 -1.01 9.36
CA ALA A 285 18.02 0.34 9.73
C ALA A 285 16.58 0.35 10.27
N ASP A 286 15.65 -0.39 9.67
CA ASP A 286 14.28 -0.56 10.16
C ASP A 286 14.24 -1.13 11.59
N ARG A 287 15.07 -2.14 11.86
CA ARG A 287 15.19 -2.71 13.22
C ARG A 287 15.71 -1.68 14.22
N ALA A 288 16.70 -0.87 13.83
CA ALA A 288 17.24 0.19 14.67
C ALA A 288 16.19 1.29 14.94
N LEU A 289 15.43 1.70 13.92
CA LEU A 289 14.34 2.67 14.06
C LEU A 289 13.25 2.15 15.01
N HIS A 290 12.88 0.87 14.89
CA HIS A 290 11.91 0.25 15.78
C HIS A 290 12.41 0.16 17.23
N ALA A 291 13.68 -0.18 17.42
CA ALA A 291 14.31 -0.19 18.75
C ALA A 291 14.35 1.22 19.36
N HIS A 292 14.72 2.24 18.59
CA HIS A 292 14.73 3.63 19.03
C HIS A 292 13.34 4.09 19.50
N ARG A 293 12.29 3.73 18.73
CA ARG A 293 10.90 4.02 19.11
C ARG A 293 10.48 3.35 20.40
N ARG A 294 10.82 2.06 20.57
CA ARG A 294 10.54 1.32 21.79
C ARG A 294 11.22 1.96 23.00
N LEU A 295 12.48 2.35 22.88
CA LEU A 295 13.20 3.05 23.94
C LEU A 295 12.53 4.37 24.30
N ARG A 296 12.17 5.18 23.30
CA ARG A 296 11.47 6.46 23.54
C ARG A 296 10.16 6.26 24.32
N THR A 297 9.37 5.24 23.97
CA THR A 297 8.12 4.91 24.69
C THR A 297 8.39 4.46 26.12
N LEU A 298 9.43 3.65 26.35
CA LEU A 298 9.81 3.23 27.70
C LEU A 298 10.32 4.41 28.54
N THR A 299 11.12 5.31 27.97
CA THR A 299 11.60 6.51 28.66
C THR A 299 10.45 7.45 29.01
N SER A 300 9.46 7.63 28.13
CA SER A 300 8.27 8.43 28.46
C SER A 300 7.45 7.78 29.58
N ALA A 301 7.34 6.45 29.60
CA ALA A 301 6.66 5.74 30.67
C ALA A 301 7.44 5.79 32.00
N ALA A 302 8.78 5.81 31.96
CA ALA A 302 9.61 5.96 33.16
C ALA A 302 9.32 7.26 33.92
N HIS A 303 9.03 8.36 33.22
CA HIS A 303 8.66 9.63 33.88
C HIS A 303 7.35 9.50 34.68
N GLU A 304 6.39 8.69 34.21
CA GLU A 304 5.15 8.44 34.94
C GLU A 304 5.40 7.64 36.22
N TYR A 305 6.36 6.70 36.21
CA TYR A 305 6.79 5.99 37.41
C TYR A 305 7.56 6.90 38.38
N ASP A 306 8.40 7.80 37.87
CA ASP A 306 9.10 8.79 38.69
C ASP A 306 8.11 9.78 39.35
N ASP A 307 7.08 10.23 38.62
CA ASP A 307 6.00 11.07 39.14
C ASP A 307 5.19 10.34 40.22
N LEU A 308 4.88 9.06 40.01
CA LEU A 308 4.19 8.22 41.00
C LEU A 308 5.04 8.01 42.25
N LEU A 309 6.35 7.77 42.11
CA LEU A 309 7.28 7.70 43.25
C LEU A 309 7.31 9.03 44.01
N ALA A 310 7.36 10.16 43.31
CA ALA A 310 7.35 11.48 43.94
C ALA A 310 6.03 11.77 44.68
N ALA A 311 4.89 11.32 44.14
CA ALA A 311 3.59 11.42 44.80
C ALA A 311 3.53 10.56 46.07
N THR A 312 3.97 9.31 46.02
CA THR A 312 4.01 8.42 47.19
C THR A 312 4.92 8.96 48.29
N VAL A 313 6.12 9.47 47.94
CA VAL A 313 7.02 10.11 48.92
C VAL A 313 6.35 11.34 49.56
N ARG A 314 5.56 12.11 48.81
CA ARG A 314 4.80 13.25 49.36
C ARG A 314 3.72 12.78 50.33
N ASP A 315 3.01 11.71 50.02
CA ASP A 315 1.98 11.13 50.88
C ASP A 315 2.60 10.55 52.17
N ASP A 316 3.74 9.88 52.07
CA ASP A 316 4.53 9.40 53.22
C ASP A 316 4.97 10.57 54.13
N LEU A 317 5.31 11.72 53.56
CA LEU A 317 5.62 12.94 54.31
C LEU A 317 4.39 13.64 54.91
N ALA A 318 3.17 13.32 54.43
CA ALA A 318 1.92 13.89 54.94
C ALA A 318 1.35 13.11 56.15
N LEU A 319 1.73 11.84 56.32
CA LEU A 319 1.34 10.98 57.45
C LEU A 319 1.54 11.64 58.83
N PRO A 320 2.71 12.23 59.16
CA PRO A 320 2.92 12.90 60.46
C PRO A 320 2.06 14.16 60.68
N ALA A 321 1.52 14.76 59.60
CA ALA A 321 0.59 15.88 59.73
C ALA A 321 -0.83 15.40 60.04
N ILE A 322 -1.24 14.27 59.46
CA ILE A 322 -2.54 13.63 59.71
C ILE A 322 -2.60 13.06 61.13
N GLU A 323 -1.52 12.43 61.61
CA GLU A 323 -1.41 11.97 62.99
C GLU A 323 -1.62 13.13 63.98
N ARG A 324 -0.94 14.26 63.77
CA ARG A 324 -1.14 15.46 64.59
C ARG A 324 -2.57 16.00 64.58
N LEU A 325 -3.25 15.99 63.43
CA LEU A 325 -4.66 16.40 63.34
C LEU A 325 -5.59 15.43 64.08
N THR A 326 -5.24 14.15 64.11
CA THR A 326 -5.98 13.10 64.81
C THR A 326 -5.83 13.26 66.33
N ASP A 327 -4.60 13.47 66.82
CA ASP A 327 -4.31 13.76 68.23
C ASP A 327 -5.05 15.02 68.72
N GLN A 328 -5.09 16.07 67.88
CA GLN A 328 -5.83 17.29 68.18
C GLN A 328 -7.33 17.03 68.29
N SER A 329 -7.89 16.21 67.40
CA SER A 329 -9.31 15.86 67.39
C SER A 329 -9.69 15.01 68.61
N GLU A 330 -8.83 14.08 69.03
CA GLU A 330 -9.03 13.30 70.25
C GLU A 330 -8.95 14.18 71.52
N SER A 331 -8.00 15.11 71.57
CA SER A 331 -7.92 16.10 72.65
C SER A 331 -9.18 16.95 72.73
N LEU A 332 -9.71 17.39 71.58
CA LEU A 332 -10.97 18.13 71.50
C LEU A 332 -12.16 17.28 71.99
N LEU A 333 -12.27 16.03 71.56
CA LEU A 333 -13.30 15.08 71.99
C LEU A 333 -13.25 14.83 73.50
N HIS A 334 -12.04 14.67 74.07
CA HIS A 334 -11.86 14.53 75.52
C HIS A 334 -12.34 15.77 76.27
N ARG A 335 -12.00 16.97 75.81
CA ARG A 335 -12.46 18.22 76.43
C ARG A 335 -13.97 18.38 76.34
N LEU A 336 -14.58 18.09 75.19
CA LEU A 336 -16.03 18.16 75.01
C LEU A 336 -16.75 17.15 75.90
N ARG A 337 -16.23 15.93 76.03
CA ARG A 337 -16.78 14.92 76.96
C ARG A 337 -16.63 15.36 78.41
N ALA A 338 -15.49 15.93 78.80
CA ALA A 338 -15.26 16.46 80.15
C ALA A 338 -16.28 17.57 80.49
N HIS A 339 -16.51 18.51 79.56
CA HIS A 339 -17.52 19.56 79.75
C HIS A 339 -18.95 19.00 79.78
N LEU A 340 -19.25 17.98 78.97
CA LEU A 340 -20.56 17.32 79.03
C LEU A 340 -20.76 16.54 80.33
N SER A 341 -19.73 15.91 80.88
CA SER A 341 -19.81 15.25 82.21
C SER A 341 -19.93 16.27 83.33
N GLU A 342 -19.22 17.39 83.25
CA GLU A 342 -19.32 18.50 84.21
C GLU A 342 -20.72 19.15 84.18
N ALA A 343 -21.32 19.27 82.99
CA ALA A 343 -22.70 19.75 82.83
C ALA A 343 -23.77 18.70 83.19
N ALA A 344 -23.41 17.41 83.22
CA ALA A 344 -24.30 16.31 83.58
C ALA A 344 -24.18 15.90 85.06
N ASP A 345 -23.23 16.44 85.80
CA ASP A 345 -23.12 16.27 87.25
C ASP A 345 -24.10 17.25 87.92
N PRO A 346 -25.21 16.79 88.51
CA PRO A 346 -26.14 17.68 89.16
C PRO A 346 -25.50 18.12 90.48
N HIS A 347 -25.23 19.42 90.61
CA HIS A 347 -24.85 20.02 91.88
C HIS A 347 -25.84 19.58 92.99
N ASP A 348 -25.38 18.67 93.85
CA ASP A 348 -25.90 18.44 95.19
C ASP A 348 -25.43 19.61 96.07
N ASP A 349 -26.17 20.73 96.00
CA ASP A 349 -26.04 21.82 96.96
C ASP A 349 -26.72 21.41 98.27
N THR A 350 -25.99 20.68 99.11
CA THR A 350 -26.31 20.56 100.54
C THR A 350 -25.25 21.32 101.35
N PRO A 351 -25.56 22.52 101.91
CA PRO A 351 -24.68 23.14 102.89
C PRO A 351 -25.06 22.63 104.29
N ALA A 352 -24.13 21.87 104.89
CA ALA A 352 -24.19 21.47 106.28
C ALA A 352 -23.58 22.54 107.20
N ASP A 353 -24.41 22.98 108.15
CA ASP A 353 -24.13 23.24 109.57
C ASP A 353 -23.01 24.24 109.95
N ASP A 354 -23.39 25.38 110.51
CA ASP A 354 -22.56 26.12 111.46
C ASP A 354 -23.36 26.38 112.75
N ARG A 355 -22.72 26.05 113.88
CA ARG A 355 -23.34 25.72 115.17
C ARG A 355 -23.53 26.93 116.10
N ASP A 356 -24.60 26.84 116.88
CA ASP A 356 -24.83 27.41 118.24
C ASP A 356 -23.60 27.23 119.18
N PRO A 357 -23.36 27.99 120.28
CA PRO A 357 -24.36 28.55 121.21
C PRO A 357 -24.14 29.95 121.80
N GLY A 358 -25.23 30.58 122.25
CA GLY A 358 -25.20 31.76 123.14
C GLY A 358 -26.50 32.54 123.22
#